data_AF-A0A498S7Q8-F1
#
_entry.id   AF-A0A498S7Q8-F1
#
_cell.length_a   1.000
_cell.length_b   1.000
_cell.length_c   1.000
_cell.angle_alpha   90.00
_cell.angle_beta   90.00
_cell.angle_gamma   90.00
#
_symmetry.space_group_name_H-M   'P 1'
#
loop_
_entity.id
_entity.type
_entity.pdbx_description
1 polymer ?
#
loop_
_entity_poly.entity_id
_entity_poly.type
_entity_poly.pdbx_seq_one_letter_code
_entity_poly.pdbx_strand_id
1 'polypeptide(L)'
;MATELQTIIDGLNDEPFKMNLNLISFNTISNEQLLQILSDVLLWIEGLDTIDIREEGVDVTAIRIFNSLCVLKYRPPNDIEK
;
A
#
# COMPACT_ATOMS: atom_id res chain seq x y z
N MET A 1 -8.01 13.68 -7.56
CA MET A 1 -6.55 13.46 -7.68
C MET A 1 -5.76 14.13 -6.56
N ALA A 2 -5.81 15.46 -6.39
CA ALA A 2 -5.03 16.13 -5.32
C ALA A 2 -5.53 15.81 -3.89
N THR A 3 -6.83 15.65 -3.71
CA THR A 3 -7.45 15.34 -2.41
C THR A 3 -7.15 13.92 -1.95
N GLU A 4 -7.17 12.94 -2.85
CA GLU A 4 -6.90 11.54 -2.52
C GLU A 4 -5.45 11.34 -2.05
N LEU A 5 -4.50 12.00 -2.75
CA LEU A 5 -3.10 11.95 -2.37
C LEU A 5 -2.85 12.58 -1.00
N GLN A 6 -3.52 13.70 -0.70
CA GLN A 6 -3.48 14.33 0.61
C GLN A 6 -3.99 13.37 1.70
N THR A 7 -5.12 12.70 1.46
CA THR A 7 -5.69 11.70 2.39
C THR A 7 -4.76 10.52 2.63
N ILE A 8 -4.06 10.03 1.61
CA ILE A 8 -3.07 8.95 1.75
C ILE A 8 -1.92 9.41 2.64
N ILE A 9 -1.36 10.59 2.39
CA ILE A 9 -0.24 11.14 3.18
C ILE A 9 -0.66 11.36 4.62
N ASP A 10 -1.84 11.93 4.85
CA ASP A 10 -2.36 12.15 6.20
C ASP A 10 -2.51 10.82 6.96
N GLY A 11 -3.04 9.78 6.30
CA GLY A 11 -3.17 8.44 6.90
C GLY A 11 -1.83 7.75 7.19
N LEU A 12 -0.83 7.89 6.31
CA LEU A 12 0.51 7.34 6.53
C LEU A 12 1.32 8.10 7.59
N ASN A 13 0.95 9.35 7.87
CA ASN A 13 1.56 10.16 8.90
C ASN A 13 0.96 9.93 10.29
N ASP A 14 -0.27 9.41 10.35
CA ASP A 14 -0.94 9.09 11.60
C ASP A 14 -0.42 7.77 12.21
N GLU A 15 -0.86 7.45 13.43
CA GLU A 15 -0.62 6.14 14.02
C GLU A 15 -1.32 5.05 13.19
N PRO A 16 -0.65 3.90 12.93
CA PRO A 16 0.61 3.41 13.51
C PRO A 16 1.89 3.77 12.72
N PHE A 17 1.79 4.31 11.50
CA PHE A 17 2.88 4.33 10.54
C PHE A 17 3.87 5.49 10.74
N LYS A 18 3.39 6.67 11.18
CA LYS A 18 4.23 7.84 11.54
C LYS A 18 5.32 8.18 10.52
N MET A 19 5.02 8.05 9.22
CA MET A 19 6.04 8.16 8.17
C MET A 19 6.52 9.59 7.90
N ASN A 20 5.85 10.63 8.44
CA ASN A 20 6.20 12.05 8.29
C ASN A 20 6.45 12.48 6.84
N LEU A 21 5.67 11.93 5.91
CA LEU A 21 5.70 12.20 4.48
C LEU A 21 5.06 13.56 4.15
N ASN A 22 5.56 14.17 3.09
CA ASN A 22 4.95 15.31 2.42
C ASN A 22 4.79 14.97 0.93
N LEU A 23 4.09 15.81 0.16
CA LEU A 23 3.81 15.56 -1.26
C LEU A 23 5.08 15.35 -2.10
N ILE A 24 6.16 16.07 -1.80
CA ILE A 24 7.43 15.95 -2.54
C ILE A 24 8.08 14.62 -2.18
N SER A 25 8.22 14.32 -0.89
CA SER A 25 8.78 13.07 -0.40
C SER A 25 8.01 11.86 -0.92
N PHE A 26 6.67 11.90 -0.92
CA PHE A 26 5.85 10.84 -1.47
C PHE A 26 6.11 10.60 -2.96
N ASN A 27 6.23 11.66 -3.77
CA ASN A 27 6.56 11.53 -5.19
C ASN A 27 7.97 10.98 -5.47
N THR A 28 8.86 11.01 -4.47
CA THR A 28 10.21 10.42 -4.60
C THR A 28 10.29 8.96 -4.18
N ILE A 29 9.22 8.40 -3.59
CA ILE A 29 9.18 7.00 -3.16
C ILE A 29 9.21 6.09 -4.39
N SER A 30 10.03 5.05 -4.36
CA SER A 30 10.12 4.09 -5.47
C SER A 30 8.88 3.18 -5.53
N ASN A 31 8.61 2.61 -6.70
CA ASN A 31 7.50 1.67 -6.88
C ASN A 31 7.57 0.47 -5.91
N GLU A 32 8.77 -0.04 -5.63
CA GLU A 32 8.98 -1.12 -4.67
C GLU A 32 8.62 -0.69 -3.25
N GLN A 33 9.04 0.52 -2.84
CA GLN A 33 8.71 1.03 -1.52
C GLN A 33 7.22 1.32 -1.37
N LEU A 34 6.55 1.81 -2.42
CA LEU A 34 5.09 1.97 -2.42
C LEU A 34 4.37 0.63 -2.25
N LEU A 35 4.86 -0.43 -2.91
CA LEU A 35 4.35 -1.79 -2.74
C LEU A 35 4.58 -2.31 -1.31
N GLN A 36 5.76 -2.05 -0.72
CA GLN A 36 6.04 -2.41 0.66
C GLN A 36 5.08 -1.70 1.62
N ILE A 37 4.90 -0.39 1.46
CA ILE A 37 3.98 0.40 2.29
C ILE A 37 2.55 -0.13 2.18
N LEU A 38 2.08 -0.43 0.96
CA LEU A 38 0.76 -1.02 0.76
C LEU A 38 0.65 -2.39 1.46
N SER A 39 1.68 -3.23 1.31
CA SER A 39 1.74 -4.53 1.98
C SER A 39 1.67 -4.39 3.50
N ASP A 40 2.45 -3.48 4.08
CA ASP A 40 2.49 -3.23 5.52
C ASP A 40 1.14 -2.72 6.04
N VAL A 41 0.47 -1.85 5.28
CA VAL A 41 -0.88 -1.37 5.62
C VAL A 41 -1.89 -2.51 5.63
N LEU A 42 -1.86 -3.40 4.62
CA LEU A 42 -2.77 -4.54 4.55
C LEU A 42 -2.51 -5.55 5.69
N LEU A 43 -1.25 -5.86 5.95
CA LEU A 43 -0.86 -6.76 7.05
C LEU A 43 -1.25 -6.18 8.41
N TRP A 44 -1.11 -4.86 8.60
CA TRP A 44 -1.55 -4.18 9.81
C TRP A 44 -3.08 -4.27 10.00
N ILE A 45 -3.87 -4.09 8.94
CA ILE A 45 -5.34 -4.27 8.99
C ILE A 45 -5.70 -5.72 9.37
N GLU A 46 -4.94 -6.69 8.88
CA GLU A 46 -5.12 -8.11 9.17
C GLU A 46 -4.54 -8.55 10.53
N GLY A 47 -3.78 -7.68 11.21
CA GLY A 47 -3.09 -7.99 12.46
C GLY A 47 -1.93 -8.97 12.32
N LEU A 48 -1.33 -9.05 11.14
CA LEU A 48 -0.20 -9.91 10.80
C LEU A 48 1.13 -9.16 10.90
N ASP A 49 2.22 -9.92 11.05
CA ASP A 49 3.57 -9.36 11.05
C ASP A 49 3.93 -8.78 9.66
N THR A 50 4.76 -7.73 9.66
CA THR A 50 5.27 -7.11 8.43
C THR A 50 6.17 -8.09 7.68
N ILE A 51 6.00 -8.17 6.36
CA ILE A 51 6.75 -9.04 5.47
C ILE A 51 7.52 -8.16 4.48
N ASP A 52 8.84 -8.36 4.37
CA ASP A 52 9.63 -7.72 3.31
C ASP A 52 9.32 -8.37 1.96
N ILE A 53 8.78 -7.57 1.03
CA ILE A 53 8.39 -8.03 -0.31
C ILE A 53 9.59 -8.50 -1.15
N ARG A 54 10.83 -8.21 -0.72
CA ARG A 54 12.08 -8.66 -1.37
C ARG A 54 12.49 -10.06 -0.94
N GLU A 55 12.05 -10.50 0.23
CA GLU A 55 12.25 -11.87 0.71
C GLU A 55 11.15 -12.81 0.20
N GLU A 56 9.97 -12.25 -0.12
CA GLU A 56 8.84 -12.96 -0.72
C GLU A 56 8.93 -12.99 -2.26
N GLY A 57 8.58 -14.11 -2.88
CA GLY A 57 8.52 -14.20 -4.34
C GLY A 57 7.43 -13.27 -4.88
N VAL A 58 7.72 -12.53 -5.97
CA VAL A 58 6.81 -11.53 -6.54
C VAL A 58 5.39 -12.06 -6.83
N ASP A 59 5.29 -13.33 -7.24
CA ASP A 59 4.00 -13.99 -7.50
C ASP A 59 3.21 -14.21 -6.21
N VAL A 60 3.90 -14.58 -5.12
CA VAL A 60 3.30 -14.82 -3.80
C VAL A 60 2.83 -13.49 -3.20
N THR A 61 3.67 -12.45 -3.26
CA THR A 61 3.33 -11.09 -2.81
C THR A 61 2.10 -10.56 -3.53
N ALA A 62 2.04 -10.72 -4.87
CA ALA A 62 0.91 -10.27 -5.67
C ALA A 62 -0.40 -10.98 -5.26
N ILE A 63 -0.37 -12.31 -5.14
CA ILE A 63 -1.53 -13.09 -4.70
C ILE A 63 -2.01 -12.64 -3.32
N ARG A 64 -1.09 -12.43 -2.37
CA ARG A 64 -1.44 -11.99 -1.01
C ARG A 64 -2.14 -10.64 -1.04
N ILE A 65 -1.55 -9.64 -1.71
CA ILE A 65 -2.14 -8.30 -1.83
C ILE A 65 -3.52 -8.37 -2.49
N PHE A 66 -3.66 -9.12 -3.58
CA PHE A 66 -4.96 -9.26 -4.25
C PHE A 66 -6.01 -9.96 -3.38
N ASN A 67 -5.61 -10.96 -2.59
CA ASN A 67 -6.51 -11.61 -1.65
C ASN A 67 -6.99 -10.65 -0.56
N SER A 68 -6.09 -9.88 0.06
CA SER A 68 -6.46 -8.87 1.06
C SER A 68 -7.40 -7.81 0.47
N LEU A 69 -7.13 -7.34 -0.76
CA LEU A 69 -8.02 -6.41 -1.47
C LEU A 69 -9.41 -7.00 -1.76
N CYS A 70 -9.48 -8.29 -2.12
CA CYS A 70 -10.74 -9.01 -2.29
C CYS A 70 -11.53 -9.10 -0.98
N VAL A 71 -10.86 -9.36 0.15
CA VAL A 71 -11.49 -9.38 1.49
C VAL A 71 -12.05 -8.01 1.85
N LEU A 72 -11.32 -6.94 1.53
CA LEU A 72 -11.77 -5.55 1.69
C LEU A 72 -12.86 -5.13 0.68
N LYS A 73 -13.28 -6.04 -0.20
CA LYS A 73 -14.26 -5.82 -1.28
C LYS A 73 -13.87 -4.65 -2.19
N TYR A 74 -12.57 -4.40 -2.33
CA TYR A 74 -12.06 -3.41 -3.28
C TYR A 74 -12.44 -3.86 -4.70
N ARG A 75 -13.07 -2.96 -5.46
CA ARG A 75 -13.36 -3.20 -6.87
C ARG A 75 -12.30 -2.48 -7.69
N PRO A 76 -11.43 -3.20 -8.41
CA PRO A 76 -10.50 -2.59 -9.34
C PRO A 76 -11.27 -1.70 -10.33
N PRO A 77 -10.78 -0.49 -10.65
CA PRO A 77 -11.37 0.33 -11.70
C PRO A 77 -11.35 -0.45 -13.02
N ASN A 78 -12.48 -0.51 -13.72
CA ASN A 78 -12.59 -1.18 -15.03
C ASN A 78 -11.71 -0.56 -16.13
N ASP A 79 -11.04 0.57 -15.85
CA ASP A 79 -10.20 1.31 -16.80
C ASP A 79 -8.74 0.81 -16.85
N ILE A 80 -8.37 -0.18 -16.02
CA ILE A 80 -6.99 -0.70 -15.95
C ILE A 80 -6.70 -1.70 -17.11
N GLU A 81 -7.73 -2.18 -17.82
CA GLU A 81 -7.55 -2.95 -19.05
C GLU A 81 -7.27 -2.02 -20.25
N LYS A 82 -6.03 -1.55 -20.41
CA LYS A 82 -5.51 -1.08 -21.70
C LYS A 82 -4.05 -1.41 -21.92
#